data_AF-A0A183DAE2-F1
#
_entry.id   AF-A0A183DAE2-F1
#
_cell.length_a   1.000
_cell.length_b   1.000
_cell.length_c   1.000
_cell.angle_alpha   90.00
_cell.angle_beta   90.00
_cell.angle_gamma   90.00
#
_symmetry.space_group_name_H-M   'P 1'
#
loop_
_entity.id
_entity.type
_entity.pdbx_description
1 polymer ?
#
loop_
_entity_poly.entity_id
_entity_poly.type
_entity_poly.pdbx_seq_one_letter_code
_entity_poly.pdbx_strand_id
1 'polypeptide(L)' 'MHVHTNDKPYECKINGCHKSYTHPSSLRKHLKPQF' A
#
# COMPACT_ATOMS: atom_id res chain seq x y z
N MET A 1 -10.73 -15.80 11.58
CA MET A 1 -10.37 -14.37 11.63
C MET A 1 -9.34 -14.14 10.53
N HIS A 2 -9.71 -13.59 9.38
CA HIS A 2 -8.72 -13.19 8.38
C HIS A 2 -8.13 -11.86 8.80
N VAL A 3 -7.29 -11.93 9.83
CA VAL A 3 -6.38 -10.83 10.13
C VAL A 3 -5.37 -10.87 9.00
N HIS A 4 -5.57 -10.04 7.97
CA HIS A 4 -4.47 -9.60 7.13
C HIS A 4 -3.50 -8.80 8.03
N THR A 5 -2.76 -9.48 8.91
CA THR A 5 -1.49 -8.96 9.44
C THR A 5 -0.50 -9.07 8.29
N ASN A 6 -0.78 -8.28 7.28
CA ASN A 6 0.07 -8.03 6.16
C ASN A 6 1.04 -7.01 6.71
N ASP A 7 2.03 -7.47 7.49
CA ASP A 7 3.14 -6.67 8.04
C ASP A 7 4.04 -6.20 6.88
N LYS A 8 3.42 -5.59 5.88
CA LYS A 8 4.08 -4.89 4.81
C LYS A 8 4.30 -3.49 5.38
N PRO A 9 5.56 -3.08 5.59
CA PRO A 9 5.85 -1.74 6.11
C PRO A 9 5.31 -0.62 5.20
N TYR A 10 4.87 -0.96 3.99
CA TYR A 10 4.38 -0.04 2.97
C TYR A 10 2.91 -0.32 2.60
N GLU A 11 2.00 -0.01 3.52
CA GLU A 11 0.56 -0.01 3.26
C GLU A 11 0.08 1.34 2.71
N CYS A 12 -0.87 1.29 1.78
CA CYS A 12 -1.53 2.47 1.28
C CYS A 12 -2.52 3.00 2.32
N LYS A 13 -2.35 4.25 2.75
CA LYS A 13 -3.24 4.93 3.71
C LYS A 13 -4.35 5.74 3.03
N ILE A 14 -4.59 5.54 1.73
CA ILE A 14 -5.64 6.26 1.00
C ILE A 14 -7.00 5.72 1.43
N ASN A 15 -7.92 6.60 1.77
CA ASN A 15 -9.28 6.24 2.12
C ASN A 15 -9.98 5.54 0.93
N GLY A 16 -10.30 4.26 1.09
CA GLY A 16 -10.85 3.41 0.01
C GLY A 16 -9.80 2.56 -0.74
N CYS A 17 -8.52 2.62 -0.37
CA CYS A 17 -7.48 1.76 -0.92
C CYS A 17 -6.95 0.79 0.14
N HIS A 18 -7.08 -0.52 -0.08
CA HIS A 18 -6.52 -1.58 0.79
C HIS A 18 -5.29 -2.25 0.16
N LYS A 19 -4.50 -1.50 -0.62
CA LYS A 19 -3.31 -2.05 -1.29
C LYS A 19 -2.10 -1.99 -0.38
N SER A 20 -1.43 -3.13 -0.25
CA SER A 20 -0.18 -3.30 0.50
C SER A 20 0.99 -3.58 -0.44
N TYR A 21 2.16 -3.02 -0.19
CA TYR A 21 3.34 -3.16 -1.04
C TYR A 21 4.54 -3.70 -0.25
N THR A 22 5.40 -4.47 -0.92
CA THR A 22 6.66 -4.97 -0.35
C THR A 22 7.82 -4.00 -0.53
N HIS A 23 7.68 -3.02 -1.41
CA HIS A 23 8.72 -2.05 -1.75
C HIS A 23 8.18 -0.61 -1.70
N PRO A 24 8.97 0.34 -1.19
CA PRO A 24 8.58 1.75 -1.13
C PRO A 24 8.39 2.35 -2.52
N SER A 25 9.14 1.86 -3.52
CA SER A 25 9.07 2.31 -4.91
C SER A 25 7.68 2.09 -5.52
N SER A 26 7.09 0.92 -5.26
CA SER A 26 5.77 0.55 -5.75
C SER A 26 4.67 1.32 -5.03
N LEU A 27 4.79 1.50 -3.72
CA LEU A 27 3.87 2.34 -2.95
C LEU A 27 3.94 3.79 -3.45
N ARG A 28 5.15 4.34 -3.67
CA ARG A 28 5.33 5.71 -4.11
C ARG A 28 4.78 5.95 -5.53
N LYS A 29 4.96 5.01 -6.46
CA LYS A 29 4.30 5.05 -7.78
C LYS A 29 2.78 4.93 -7.69
N HIS A 30 2.28 4.20 -6.71
CA HIS A 30 0.84 4.12 -6.45
C HIS A 30 0.28 5.43 -5.86
N LEU A 31 1.00 6.05 -4.92
CA LEU A 31 0.60 7.28 -4.24
C LEU A 31 0.82 8.53 -5.09
N LYS A 32 1.82 8.53 -5.98
CA LYS A 32 1.98 9.55 -7.00
C LYS A 32 1.28 9.07 -8.27
N PRO A 33 0.06 9.55 -8.58
CA PRO A 33 -0.44 9.48 -9.94
C PRO A 33 0.53 10.30 -10.79
N GLN A 34 1.50 9.63 -11.41
CA GLN A 34 2.23 10.23 -12.53
C GLN A 34 1.19 10.39 -13.63
N PHE A 35 0.90 11.64 -13.96
CA PHE A 35 0.54 11.99 -15.33
C PHE A 35 1.73 11.66 -16.25
#